data_AF-A0A427AK69-F1
#
_entry.id   AF-A0A427AK69-F1
#
_cell.length_a   1.000
_cell.length_b   1.000
_cell.length_c   1.000
_cell.angle_alpha   90.00
_cell.angle_beta   90.00
_cell.angle_gamma   90.00
#
_symmetry.space_group_name_H-M   'P 1'
#
loop_
_entity.id
_entity.type
_entity.pdbx_description
1 polymer ?
#
loop_
_entity_poly.entity_id
_entity_poly.type
_entity_poly.pdbx_seq_one_letter_code
_entity_poly.pdbx_strand_id
1 'polypeptide(L)'
;ERTCERIDRDVASSALPRFPFGTRRGLFGFLLPVASHRPPRTRSSVGKFWIVEVAMGEKEKGEAVEVNPVTGSPFSRRYHKLLERRMKLPVWGQRSKFLDALAKRQVVVVAAPPGSGKSTQIPQFVIEAGYASKGKQIACTQPRRLVATALSRRVAQEMDVKLGEEVGYSVLFEDCTDQRTILK
;
A
#
# COMPACT_ATOMS: atom_id res chain seq x y z
N GLU A 1 -1.41 31.80 10.06
CA GLU A 1 -0.01 31.95 10.49
C GLU A 1 0.22 31.13 11.75
N ARG A 2 1.34 30.37 11.78
CA ARG A 2 2.10 29.85 12.96
C ARG A 2 1.34 28.93 13.94
N THR A 3 1.83 27.78 14.39
CA THR A 3 3.10 27.04 14.28
C THR A 3 2.84 25.68 14.92
N CYS A 4 3.20 24.58 14.25
CA CYS A 4 3.21 23.24 14.85
C CYS A 4 4.68 22.88 15.11
N GLU A 5 5.10 22.99 16.37
CA GLU A 5 6.40 22.55 16.88
C GLU A 5 6.24 21.97 18.29
N ARG A 6 7.18 21.07 18.64
CA ARG A 6 7.32 20.15 19.81
C ARG A 6 6.73 18.76 19.56
N ILE A 7 7.47 17.65 19.50
CA ILE A 7 8.73 17.20 20.14
C ILE A 7 8.74 17.37 21.66
N ASP A 8 8.32 16.31 22.35
CA ASP A 8 8.72 15.83 23.69
C ASP A 8 8.43 14.31 23.61
N ARG A 9 9.33 13.32 23.72
CA ARG A 9 10.46 12.99 24.60
C ARG A 9 10.09 12.94 26.09
N ASP A 10 10.17 11.71 26.62
CA ASP A 10 10.28 11.29 28.03
C ASP A 10 9.05 11.39 28.95
N VAL A 11 8.40 10.24 29.17
CA VAL A 11 8.04 9.80 30.53
C VAL A 11 8.33 8.30 30.65
N ALA A 12 9.37 7.99 31.41
CA ALA A 12 9.70 6.66 31.89
C ALA A 12 8.83 6.28 33.11
N SER A 13 8.69 4.97 33.31
CA SER A 13 8.50 4.28 34.59
C SER A 13 7.14 4.40 35.28
N SER A 14 6.40 3.28 35.36
CA SER A 14 6.06 2.66 36.65
C SER A 14 5.22 1.38 36.51
N ALA A 15 5.55 0.43 37.40
CA ALA A 15 4.68 -0.57 38.01
C ALA A 15 4.21 -1.81 37.20
N LEU A 16 4.92 -2.92 37.46
CA LEU A 16 4.46 -4.31 37.41
C LEU A 16 3.33 -4.58 38.42
N PRO A 17 2.61 -5.71 38.27
CA PRO A 17 2.64 -6.67 39.38
C PRO A 17 2.95 -8.11 38.95
N ARG A 18 3.75 -8.76 39.79
CA ARG A 18 4.08 -10.21 39.84
C ARG A 18 2.99 -10.96 40.62
N PHE A 19 2.74 -12.24 40.30
CA PHE A 19 2.36 -13.36 41.21
C PHE A 19 2.21 -14.67 40.39
N PRO A 20 2.22 -15.89 40.98
CA PRO A 20 3.37 -16.62 41.51
C PRO A 20 3.63 -17.98 40.80
N PHE A 21 4.76 -18.59 41.19
CA PHE A 21 5.24 -19.91 40.78
C PHE A 21 4.25 -21.07 41.04
N GLY A 22 4.14 -21.97 40.07
CA GLY A 22 3.53 -23.29 40.19
C GLY A 22 4.36 -24.34 39.45
N THR A 23 5.23 -25.01 40.17
CA THR A 23 6.10 -26.11 39.73
C THR A 23 5.27 -27.35 39.41
N ARG A 24 5.42 -27.96 38.23
CA ARG A 24 5.37 -29.42 38.06
C ARG A 24 6.04 -29.87 36.77
N ARG A 25 7.00 -30.78 36.97
CA ARG A 25 7.78 -31.51 35.97
C ARG A 25 6.88 -32.40 35.13
N GLY A 26 7.15 -32.46 33.83
CA GLY A 26 6.56 -33.40 32.90
C GLY A 26 7.45 -33.51 31.68
N LEU A 27 8.43 -34.39 31.79
CA LEU A 27 9.35 -34.84 30.74
C LEU A 27 8.53 -35.38 29.56
N PHE A 28 8.66 -34.81 28.36
CA PHE A 28 8.56 -35.57 27.10
C PHE A 28 9.25 -34.77 26.00
N GLY A 29 10.27 -35.39 25.41
CA GLY A 29 11.13 -34.78 24.42
C GLY A 29 10.47 -34.67 23.05
N PHE A 30 10.81 -33.60 22.34
CA PHE A 30 11.17 -33.65 20.93
C PHE A 30 12.02 -32.41 20.65
N LEU A 31 13.32 -32.60 20.56
CA LEU A 31 14.26 -31.58 20.10
C LEU A 31 13.98 -31.32 18.62
N LEU A 32 13.39 -30.17 18.30
CA LEU A 32 13.41 -29.57 16.98
C LEU A 32 14.22 -28.27 17.08
N PRO A 33 15.22 -28.05 16.22
CA PRO A 33 16.04 -26.86 16.30
C PRO A 33 15.21 -25.63 15.94
N VAL A 34 15.23 -24.63 16.83
CA VAL A 34 14.75 -23.27 16.57
C VAL A 34 15.64 -22.67 15.48
N ALA A 35 15.26 -22.89 14.23
CA ALA A 35 15.83 -22.21 13.09
C ALA A 35 15.46 -20.73 13.19
N SER A 36 16.43 -19.94 13.64
CA SER A 36 16.45 -18.49 13.54
C SER A 36 16.42 -18.08 12.06
N HIS A 37 15.23 -18.08 11.47
CA HIS A 37 15.00 -17.53 10.14
C HIS A 37 15.09 -16.01 10.20
N ARG A 38 16.33 -15.51 10.14
CA ARG A 38 16.59 -14.20 9.55
C ARG A 38 16.13 -14.28 8.09
N PRO A 39 15.29 -13.35 7.60
CA PRO A 39 15.08 -13.25 6.15
C PRO A 39 16.42 -12.90 5.49
N PRO A 40 16.74 -13.48 4.32
CA PRO A 40 18.00 -13.25 3.66
C PRO A 40 18.12 -11.78 3.25
N ARG A 41 19.18 -11.11 3.75
CA ARG A 41 19.70 -9.89 3.14
C ARG A 41 20.29 -10.28 1.79
N THR A 42 19.50 -10.16 0.72
CA THR A 42 20.06 -10.14 -0.63
C THR A 42 20.52 -8.71 -0.94
N ARG A 43 21.84 -8.60 -1.06
CA ARG A 43 22.55 -7.44 -1.58
C ARG A 43 22.41 -7.46 -3.11
N SER A 44 22.26 -6.27 -3.70
CA SER A 44 22.39 -5.96 -5.13
C SER A 44 21.52 -6.74 -6.11
N SER A 45 20.29 -6.27 -6.26
CA SER A 45 19.84 -5.76 -7.56
C SER A 45 18.93 -4.61 -7.24
N VAL A 46 19.38 -3.40 -7.55
CA VAL A 46 18.55 -2.20 -7.55
C VAL A 46 17.44 -2.52 -8.54
N GLY A 47 16.32 -3.01 -8.02
CA GLY A 47 15.12 -3.26 -8.82
C GLY A 47 14.83 -1.95 -9.51
N LYS A 48 14.77 -1.99 -10.85
CA LYS A 48 14.48 -0.85 -11.70
C LYS A 48 13.40 -0.01 -11.04
N PHE A 49 13.86 1.12 -10.50
CA PHE A 49 13.05 2.10 -9.85
C PHE A 49 12.25 2.72 -10.99
N TRP A 50 11.01 2.28 -11.17
CA TRP A 50 10.08 2.95 -12.06
C TRP A 50 9.61 4.22 -11.35
N ILE A 51 10.52 5.19 -11.17
CA ILE A 51 10.10 6.57 -11.25
C ILE A 51 9.73 6.74 -12.72
N VAL A 52 8.46 7.00 -12.99
CA VAL A 52 8.12 7.78 -14.18
C VAL A 52 8.77 9.14 -13.95
N GLU A 53 10.05 9.25 -14.28
CA GLU A 53 10.76 10.50 -14.35
C GLU A 53 10.09 11.23 -15.51
N VAL A 54 9.13 12.10 -15.19
CA VAL A 54 8.54 13.00 -16.17
C VAL A 54 9.63 14.01 -16.52
N ALA A 55 10.55 13.56 -17.37
CA ALA A 55 11.45 14.42 -18.11
C ALA A 55 10.55 15.28 -19.00
N MET A 56 10.44 16.57 -18.67
CA MET A 56 9.89 17.57 -19.58
C MET A 56 10.92 17.79 -20.70
N GLY A 57 10.98 16.81 -21.60
CA GLY A 57 11.68 16.91 -22.88
C GLY A 57 10.80 17.64 -23.89
N GLU A 58 11.42 18.52 -24.65
CA GLU A 58 10.77 19.32 -25.69
C GLU A 58 10.12 18.45 -26.77
N LYS A 59 9.05 19.00 -27.36
CA LYS A 59 8.13 18.35 -28.29
C LYS A 59 8.83 17.77 -29.52
N GLU A 60 8.64 16.46 -29.75
CA GLU A 60 8.57 15.89 -31.09
C GLU A 60 7.28 15.07 -31.26
N LYS A 61 6.60 15.27 -32.39
CA LYS A 61 5.28 14.71 -32.72
C LYS A 61 5.38 13.22 -33.04
N GLY A 62 5.32 12.40 -32.00
CA GLY A 62 4.89 11.01 -32.05
C GLY A 62 4.20 10.73 -30.73
N GLU A 63 2.87 10.57 -30.73
CA GLU A 63 2.11 10.37 -29.50
C GLU A 63 2.47 8.97 -28.95
N ALA A 64 3.45 8.91 -28.05
CA ALA A 64 3.76 7.69 -27.32
C ALA A 64 2.50 7.28 -26.56
N VAL A 65 1.84 6.23 -27.04
CA VAL A 65 0.61 5.73 -26.44
C VAL A 65 0.97 5.23 -25.04
N GLU A 66 0.51 5.94 -24.02
CA GLU A 66 0.74 5.56 -22.63
C GLU A 66 -0.11 4.32 -22.34
N VAL A 67 0.58 3.18 -22.15
CA VAL A 67 -0.06 1.88 -21.93
C VAL A 67 -0.16 1.62 -20.43
N ASN A 68 -1.31 1.10 -20.01
CA ASN A 68 -1.54 0.66 -18.65
C ASN A 68 -0.62 -0.52 -18.31
N PRO A 69 0.28 -0.41 -17.32
CA PRO A 69 1.22 -1.48 -16.99
C PRO A 69 0.55 -2.73 -16.42
N VAL A 70 -0.70 -2.61 -15.96
CA VAL A 70 -1.48 -3.71 -15.37
C VAL A 70 -2.19 -4.52 -16.47
N THR A 71 -2.83 -3.85 -17.43
CA THR A 71 -3.64 -4.51 -18.47
C THR A 71 -2.97 -4.60 -19.83
N GLY A 72 -1.89 -3.84 -20.07
CA GLY A 72 -1.24 -3.75 -21.37
C GLY A 72 -2.06 -3.00 -22.44
N SER A 73 -3.18 -2.37 -22.05
CA SER A 73 -4.05 -1.61 -22.95
C SER A 73 -3.77 -0.10 -22.85
N PRO A 74 -4.02 0.70 -23.91
CA PRO A 74 -3.87 2.15 -23.85
C PRO A 74 -4.83 2.75 -22.81
N PHE A 75 -4.37 3.77 -22.08
CA PHE A 75 -5.22 4.45 -21.10
C PHE A 75 -6.40 5.18 -21.77
N SER A 76 -7.57 5.10 -21.14
CA SER A 76 -8.78 5.77 -21.61
C SER A 76 -8.75 7.27 -21.31
N ARG A 77 -9.43 8.10 -22.11
CA ARG A 77 -9.59 9.55 -21.83
C ARG A 77 -10.12 9.84 -20.43
N ARG A 78 -10.92 8.92 -19.87
CA ARG A 78 -11.46 9.02 -18.51
C ARG A 78 -10.35 8.91 -17.46
N TYR A 79 -9.38 8.03 -17.66
CA TYR A 79 -8.22 7.86 -16.79
C TYR A 79 -7.47 9.19 -16.62
N HIS A 80 -7.11 9.85 -17.73
CA HIS A 80 -6.37 11.13 -17.69
C HIS A 80 -7.15 12.21 -16.91
N LYS A 81 -8.46 12.32 -17.13
CA LYS A 81 -9.32 13.27 -16.39
C LYS A 81 -9.37 12.96 -14.88
N LEU A 82 -9.33 11.69 -14.49
CA LEU A 82 -9.28 11.29 -13.08
C LEU A 82 -7.88 11.51 -12.49
N LEU A 83 -6.83 11.28 -13.26
CA LEU A 83 -5.44 11.51 -12.87
C LEU A 83 -5.20 12.98 -12.51
N GLU A 84 -5.65 13.92 -13.34
CA GLU A 84 -5.57 15.37 -13.04
C GLU A 84 -6.23 15.75 -11.71
N ARG A 85 -7.33 15.08 -11.35
CA ARG A 85 -8.02 15.30 -10.07
C ARG A 85 -7.26 14.69 -8.90
N ARG A 86 -6.69 13.50 -9.09
CA ARG A 86 -5.88 12.80 -8.07
C ARG A 86 -4.60 13.56 -7.72
N MET A 87 -3.95 14.15 -8.71
CA MET A 87 -2.74 14.96 -8.52
C MET A 87 -2.96 16.18 -7.61
N LYS A 88 -4.18 16.70 -7.52
CA LYS A 88 -4.55 17.82 -6.64
C LYS A 88 -4.77 17.42 -5.19
N LEU A 89 -4.82 16.12 -4.88
CA LEU A 89 -5.06 15.65 -3.51
C LEU A 89 -3.81 15.87 -2.64
N PRO A 90 -3.95 16.29 -1.36
CA PRO A 90 -2.81 16.53 -0.47
C PRO A 90 -1.87 15.32 -0.32
N VAL A 91 -2.42 14.10 -0.38
CA VAL A 91 -1.64 12.86 -0.26
C VAL A 91 -0.68 12.64 -1.44
N TRP A 92 -1.00 13.20 -2.62
CA TRP A 92 -0.16 13.07 -3.81
C TRP A 92 1.19 13.76 -3.62
N GLY A 93 1.19 14.96 -3.03
CA GLY A 93 2.41 15.70 -2.75
C GLY A 93 3.33 15.05 -1.69
N GLN A 94 2.81 14.10 -0.92
CA GLN A 94 3.58 13.36 0.10
C GLN A 94 3.92 11.92 -0.34
N ARG A 95 3.66 11.57 -1.61
CA ARG A 95 3.87 10.23 -2.16
C ARG A 95 5.31 9.74 -1.98
N SER A 96 6.31 10.53 -2.35
CA SER A 96 7.73 10.17 -2.23
C SER A 96 8.12 9.86 -0.79
N LYS A 97 7.76 10.75 0.14
CA LYS A 97 8.00 10.58 1.58
C LYS A 97 7.34 9.32 2.14
N PHE A 98 6.13 8.99 1.69
CA PHE A 98 5.45 7.75 2.07
C PHE A 98 6.18 6.51 1.58
N LEU A 99 6.57 6.47 0.31
CA LEU A 99 7.29 5.34 -0.28
C LEU A 99 8.67 5.13 0.36
N ASP A 100 9.38 6.22 0.66
CA ASP A 100 10.66 6.15 1.38
C ASP A 100 10.50 5.60 2.80
N ALA A 101 9.44 6.00 3.49
CA ALA A 101 9.13 5.48 4.82
C ALA A 101 8.78 3.98 4.77
N LEU A 102 8.00 3.58 3.77
CA LEU A 102 7.60 2.19 3.55
C LEU A 102 8.79 1.29 3.20
N ALA A 103 9.75 1.78 2.40
CA ALA A 103 10.97 1.04 2.08
C ALA A 103 11.88 0.83 3.31
N LYS A 104 11.87 1.76 4.27
CA LYS A 104 12.73 1.73 5.46
C LYS A 104 12.10 1.02 6.66
N ARG A 105 10.77 0.89 6.71
CA ARG A 105 10.03 0.43 7.89
C ARG A 105 8.96 -0.58 7.50
N GLN A 106 8.84 -1.63 8.30
CA GLN A 106 7.79 -2.63 8.13
C GLN A 106 6.38 -2.07 8.40
N VAL A 107 6.27 -1.09 9.30
CA VAL A 107 4.99 -0.46 9.68
C VAL A 107 5.11 1.05 9.52
N VAL A 108 4.15 1.64 8.82
CA VAL A 108 4.03 3.09 8.61
C VAL A 108 2.63 3.53 9.01
N VAL A 109 2.54 4.49 9.93
CA VAL A 109 1.27 5.10 10.34
C VAL A 109 1.05 6.37 9.51
N VAL A 110 -0.08 6.44 8.80
CA VAL A 110 -0.44 7.58 7.98
C VAL A 110 -1.65 8.30 8.57
N ALA A 111 -1.44 9.51 9.07
CA ALA A 111 -2.50 10.39 9.58
C ALA A 111 -2.74 11.53 8.58
N ALA A 112 -4.00 11.74 8.18
CA ALA A 112 -4.41 12.89 7.39
C ALA A 112 -5.91 13.18 7.56
N PRO A 113 -6.39 14.41 7.31
CA PRO A 113 -7.82 14.74 7.39
C PRO A 113 -8.70 13.87 6.46
N PRO A 114 -10.00 13.71 6.74
CA PRO A 114 -10.95 13.13 5.78
C PRO A 114 -10.89 13.84 4.42
N GLY A 115 -11.15 13.13 3.32
CA GLY A 115 -11.09 13.72 1.97
C GLY A 115 -9.69 13.92 1.39
N SER A 116 -8.62 13.69 2.16
CA SER A 116 -7.22 13.77 1.68
C SER A 116 -6.83 12.73 0.63
N GLY A 117 -7.66 11.71 0.39
CA GLY A 117 -7.39 10.66 -0.60
C GLY A 117 -6.67 9.41 -0.09
N LYS A 118 -6.53 9.22 1.24
CA LYS A 118 -5.81 8.07 1.82
C LYS A 118 -6.26 6.72 1.26
N SER A 119 -7.54 6.39 1.41
CA SER A 119 -8.07 5.07 1.08
C SER A 119 -8.11 4.78 -0.43
N THR A 120 -8.03 5.80 -1.29
CA THR A 120 -7.96 5.62 -2.75
C THR A 120 -6.52 5.60 -3.24
N GLN A 121 -5.68 6.56 -2.82
CA GLN A 121 -4.35 6.77 -3.41
C GLN A 121 -3.25 5.91 -2.78
N ILE A 122 -3.29 5.66 -1.46
CA ILE A 122 -2.21 4.94 -0.79
C ILE A 122 -2.04 3.52 -1.36
N PRO A 123 -3.10 2.71 -1.54
CA PRO A 123 -2.94 1.37 -2.10
C PRO A 123 -2.37 1.40 -3.52
N GLN A 124 -2.75 2.38 -4.33
CA GLN A 124 -2.23 2.56 -5.69
C GLN A 124 -0.72 2.87 -5.68
N PHE A 125 -0.25 3.75 -4.79
CA PHE A 125 1.18 4.03 -4.65
C PHE A 125 1.99 2.78 -4.26
N VAL A 126 1.42 1.91 -3.42
CA VAL A 126 2.04 0.64 -3.03
C VAL A 126 2.12 -0.33 -4.20
N ILE A 127 1.08 -0.38 -5.05
CA ILE A 127 1.10 -1.14 -6.32
C ILE A 127 2.19 -0.62 -7.24
N GLU A 128 2.21 0.70 -7.48
CA GLU A 128 3.17 1.35 -8.38
C GLU A 128 4.62 1.19 -7.91
N ALA A 129 4.85 1.08 -6.59
CA ALA A 129 6.17 0.78 -6.03
C ALA A 129 6.57 -0.71 -6.13
N GLY A 130 5.74 -1.57 -6.73
CA GLY A 130 6.06 -2.98 -6.99
C GLY A 130 5.83 -3.93 -5.82
N TYR A 131 5.13 -3.51 -4.76
CA TYR A 131 4.86 -4.39 -3.61
C TYR A 131 3.82 -5.48 -3.92
N ALA A 132 3.01 -5.29 -4.96
CA ALA A 132 2.09 -6.30 -5.50
C ALA A 132 2.77 -7.31 -6.44
N SER A 133 4.06 -7.14 -6.77
CA SER A 133 4.77 -8.08 -7.64
C SER A 133 4.97 -9.45 -6.96
N LYS A 134 5.15 -10.50 -7.78
CA LYS A 134 5.39 -11.90 -7.34
C LYS A 134 4.16 -12.59 -6.72
N GLY A 135 2.97 -12.30 -7.25
CA GLY A 135 1.72 -12.93 -6.81
C GLY A 135 1.25 -12.51 -5.42
N LYS A 136 1.73 -11.37 -4.92
CA LYS A 136 1.28 -10.79 -3.64
C LYS A 136 0.09 -9.86 -3.89
N GLN A 137 -0.81 -9.82 -2.92
CA GLN A 137 -1.98 -8.94 -2.94
C GLN A 137 -1.85 -7.86 -1.89
N ILE A 138 -2.44 -6.70 -2.17
CA ILE A 138 -2.58 -5.59 -1.23
C ILE A 138 -4.00 -5.61 -0.71
N ALA A 139 -4.14 -5.65 0.62
CA ALA A 139 -5.43 -5.62 1.29
C ALA A 139 -5.67 -4.24 1.94
N CYS A 140 -6.80 -3.63 1.65
CA CYS A 140 -7.26 -2.37 2.24
C CYS A 140 -8.58 -2.61 3.00
N THR A 141 -8.49 -2.87 4.30
CA THR A 141 -9.67 -3.15 5.12
C THR A 141 -10.51 -1.90 5.36
N GLN A 142 -11.82 -2.00 5.15
CA GLN A 142 -12.77 -0.94 5.48
C GLN A 142 -13.79 -1.45 6.51
N PRO A 143 -14.13 -0.65 7.54
CA PRO A 143 -15.07 -1.08 8.58
C PRO A 143 -16.52 -1.19 8.09
N ARG A 144 -16.87 -0.54 6.97
CA ARG A 144 -18.23 -0.51 6.42
C ARG A 144 -18.26 -1.14 5.03
N ARG A 145 -19.15 -2.13 4.84
CA ARG A 145 -19.35 -2.83 3.54
C ARG A 145 -19.56 -1.86 2.37
N LEU A 146 -20.47 -0.90 2.52
CA LEU A 146 -20.76 0.08 1.47
C LEU A 146 -19.53 0.89 1.04
N VAL A 147 -18.63 1.19 1.99
CA VAL A 147 -17.40 1.93 1.72
C VAL A 147 -16.39 1.04 0.98
N ALA A 148 -16.27 -0.23 1.35
CA ALA A 148 -15.41 -1.19 0.65
C ALA A 148 -15.79 -1.33 -0.83
N THR A 149 -17.08 -1.58 -1.11
CA THR A 149 -17.59 -1.72 -2.48
C THR A 149 -17.44 -0.43 -3.29
N ALA A 150 -17.79 0.73 -2.69
CA ALA A 150 -17.70 2.02 -3.37
C ALA A 150 -16.26 2.43 -3.68
N LEU A 151 -15.34 2.23 -2.74
CA LEU A 151 -13.92 2.52 -2.94
C LEU A 151 -13.31 1.62 -4.00
N SER A 152 -13.62 0.32 -3.99
CA SER A 152 -13.06 -0.62 -4.97
C SER A 152 -13.53 -0.29 -6.38
N ARG A 153 -14.81 0.05 -6.54
CA ARG A 153 -15.35 0.56 -7.82
C ARG A 153 -14.66 1.86 -8.26
N ARG A 154 -14.40 2.77 -7.31
CA ARG A 154 -13.72 4.04 -7.60
C ARG A 154 -12.26 3.82 -8.00
N VAL A 155 -11.54 2.97 -7.29
CA VAL A 155 -10.13 2.66 -7.57
C VAL A 155 -9.98 1.90 -8.89
N ALA A 156 -10.90 0.98 -9.21
CA ALA A 156 -10.92 0.32 -10.52
C ALA A 156 -11.03 1.34 -11.67
N GLN A 157 -11.89 2.36 -11.54
CA GLN A 157 -12.00 3.46 -12.51
C GLN A 157 -10.75 4.35 -12.56
N GLU A 158 -10.07 4.55 -11.43
CA GLU A 158 -8.84 5.34 -11.33
C GLU A 158 -7.63 4.61 -11.93
N MET A 159 -7.62 3.28 -11.90
CA MET A 159 -6.60 2.42 -12.50
C MET A 159 -6.93 2.00 -13.94
N ASP A 160 -8.08 2.42 -14.47
CA ASP A 160 -8.59 2.05 -15.79
C ASP A 160 -8.68 0.53 -16.00
N VAL A 161 -9.16 -0.17 -14.97
CA VAL A 161 -9.36 -1.62 -14.96
C VAL A 161 -10.81 -1.96 -14.67
N LYS A 162 -11.21 -3.19 -15.01
CA LYS A 162 -12.54 -3.69 -14.72
C LYS A 162 -12.62 -4.14 -13.26
N LEU A 163 -13.70 -3.75 -12.58
CA LEU A 163 -13.96 -4.21 -11.22
C LEU A 163 -14.13 -5.73 -11.20
N GLY A 164 -13.43 -6.39 -10.28
CA GLY A 164 -13.40 -7.84 -10.13
C GLY A 164 -12.20 -8.52 -10.80
N GLU A 165 -11.46 -7.82 -11.67
CA GLU A 165 -10.23 -8.33 -12.27
C GLU A 165 -9.04 -7.93 -11.39
N GLU A 166 -8.31 -6.86 -11.69
CA GLU A 166 -7.11 -6.46 -10.93
C GLU A 166 -7.44 -5.72 -9.63
N VAL A 167 -8.58 -5.03 -9.59
CA VAL A 167 -9.13 -4.41 -8.38
C VAL A 167 -10.46 -5.05 -8.05
N GLY A 168 -10.60 -5.54 -6.81
CA GLY A 168 -11.80 -6.22 -6.34
C GLY A 168 -12.15 -5.85 -4.90
N TYR A 169 -13.18 -6.50 -4.36
CA TYR A 169 -13.55 -6.41 -2.95
C TYR A 169 -14.14 -7.72 -2.47
N SER A 170 -14.10 -7.92 -1.16
CA SER A 170 -14.68 -9.09 -0.51
C SER A 170 -15.37 -8.67 0.76
N VAL A 171 -16.66 -8.95 0.82
CA VAL A 171 -17.52 -8.61 1.94
C VAL A 171 -18.38 -9.82 2.26
N LEU A 172 -19.01 -9.82 3.43
CA LEU A 172 -19.81 -10.96 3.84
C LEU A 172 -20.92 -11.23 2.81
N PHE A 173 -20.92 -12.44 2.27
CA PHE A 173 -21.83 -12.96 1.24
C PHE A 173 -21.66 -12.40 -0.18
N GLU A 174 -20.59 -11.64 -0.46
CA GLU A 174 -20.30 -11.14 -1.80
C GLU A 174 -18.78 -11.02 -2.01
N ASP A 175 -18.25 -11.81 -2.93
CA ASP A 175 -16.83 -11.78 -3.30
C ASP A 175 -16.70 -11.41 -4.78
N CYS A 176 -16.09 -10.27 -5.05
CA CYS A 176 -15.87 -9.73 -6.38
C CYS A 176 -14.36 -9.61 -6.59
N THR A 177 -13.71 -10.77 -6.68
CA THR A 177 -12.27 -10.91 -6.93
C THR A 177 -11.99 -12.07 -7.87
N ASP A 178 -10.91 -12.00 -8.61
CA ASP A 178 -10.41 -13.02 -9.53
C ASP A 178 -8.95 -13.38 -9.18
N GLN A 179 -8.38 -14.39 -9.82
CA GLN A 179 -6.98 -14.80 -9.66
C GLN A 179 -5.99 -13.67 -10.01
N ARG A 180 -6.44 -12.71 -10.84
CA ARG A 180 -5.67 -11.52 -11.24
C ARG A 180 -5.75 -10.36 -10.26
N THR A 181 -6.58 -10.46 -9.22
CA THR A 181 -6.78 -9.36 -8.26
C THR A 181 -5.50 -9.08 -7.50
N ILE A 182 -5.00 -7.85 -7.62
CA ILE A 182 -3.82 -7.33 -6.91
C ILE A 182 -4.22 -6.45 -5.73
N LEU A 183 -5.42 -5.85 -5.77
CA LEU A 183 -5.94 -4.97 -4.73
C LEU A 183 -7.34 -5.41 -4.28
N LYS A 184 -7.49 -5.64 -2.97
CA LYS A 184 -8.72 -6.14 -2.32
C LYS A 184 -9.07 -5.33 -1.08
#